data_AF-A0A350JKN8-F1
#
_entry.id   AF-A0A350JKN8-F1
#
_cell.length_a   1.000
_cell.length_b   1.000
_cell.length_c   1.000
_cell.angle_alpha   90.00
_cell.angle_beta   90.00
_cell.angle_gamma   90.00
#
_symmetry.space_group_name_H-M   'P 1'
#
loop_
_entity.id
_entity.type
_entity.pdbx_description
1 polymer ?
#
loop_
_entity_poly.entity_id
_entity_poly.type
_entity_poly.pdbx_seq_one_letter_code
_entity_poly.pdbx_strand_id
1 'polypeptide(L)'
;MKHLITFLALGIACTAGAQINGFEPPYNPDSNADAFIGTHDLMDLLSAFGSAFEPENIYVSTDSTHMVVLGGYSVNLAECHGICAGMGNQWRVINLADFGIYEELVNNEADNIPSSAWLNEPNLLSIGLEVALNSNSGNTQEIWPYWNHQYGLKFGITTITRGCYCATQERPKVEYSYCKGTNIQSCADSKVADGWYPLGGTSGNHSHVLNETIVQGFWRWAE
;
A
#
# COMPACT_ATOMS: atom_id res chain seq x y z
N MET A 1 -21.17 18.57 41.44
CA MET A 1 -19.97 17.72 41.29
C MET A 1 -20.20 16.42 40.51
N LYS A 2 -21.44 15.97 40.25
CA LYS A 2 -21.69 14.71 39.52
C LYS A 2 -21.53 14.87 38.01
N HIS A 3 -22.03 15.99 37.46
CA HIS A 3 -21.99 16.27 36.02
C HIS A 3 -20.58 16.62 35.49
N LEU A 4 -19.71 17.17 36.33
CA LEU A 4 -18.33 17.50 35.95
C LEU A 4 -17.47 16.24 35.79
N ILE A 5 -17.70 15.23 36.65
CA ILE A 5 -17.05 13.93 36.54
C ILE A 5 -17.53 13.18 35.28
N THR A 6 -18.82 13.29 34.93
CA THR A 6 -19.36 12.67 33.71
C THR A 6 -18.79 13.29 32.43
N PHE A 7 -18.63 14.61 32.38
CA PHE A 7 -18.01 15.28 31.23
C PHE A 7 -16.51 14.95 31.08
N LEU A 8 -15.78 14.86 32.19
CA LEU A 8 -14.38 14.44 32.17
C LEU A 8 -14.24 12.96 31.74
N ALA A 9 -15.15 12.09 32.18
CA ALA A 9 -15.17 10.68 31.77
C ALA A 9 -15.50 10.51 30.27
N LEU A 10 -16.39 11.32 29.69
CA LEU A 10 -16.61 11.33 28.24
C LEU A 10 -15.39 11.86 27.47
N GLY A 11 -14.70 12.88 28.00
CA GLY A 11 -13.47 13.41 27.40
C GLY A 11 -12.35 12.37 27.34
N ILE A 12 -12.17 11.58 28.40
CA ILE A 12 -11.17 10.51 28.47
C ILE A 12 -11.57 9.31 27.59
N ALA A 13 -12.86 8.99 27.51
CA ALA A 13 -13.37 7.92 26.64
C ALA A 13 -13.20 8.24 25.14
N CYS A 14 -13.27 9.51 24.75
CA CYS A 14 -13.03 9.94 23.37
C CYS A 14 -11.54 10.06 23.00
N THR A 15 -10.64 10.22 23.96
CA THR A 15 -9.18 10.18 23.71
C THR A 15 -8.61 8.75 23.75
N ALA A 16 -9.26 7.83 24.46
CA ALA A 16 -8.88 6.41 24.48
C ALA A 16 -9.19 5.66 23.16
N GLY A 17 -9.90 6.30 22.23
CA GLY A 17 -10.26 5.72 20.92
C GLY A 17 -9.20 5.88 19.83
N ALA A 18 -8.02 6.43 20.13
CA ALA A 18 -6.90 6.50 19.18
C ALA A 18 -6.02 5.24 19.21
N GLN A 19 -6.46 4.15 19.85
CA GLN A 19 -5.92 2.83 19.51
C GLN A 19 -6.35 2.50 18.09
N ILE A 20 -5.37 2.41 17.21
CA ILE A 20 -5.51 2.15 15.79
C ILE A 20 -6.27 0.82 15.65
N ASN A 21 -7.57 0.88 15.37
CA ASN A 21 -8.37 -0.28 14.98
C ASN A 21 -7.99 -0.69 13.55
N GLY A 22 -6.78 -1.23 13.40
CA GLY A 22 -6.22 -1.60 12.11
C GLY A 22 -4.71 -1.71 12.21
N PHE A 23 -4.24 -2.86 12.67
CA PHE A 23 -2.84 -3.27 12.76
C PHE A 23 -2.02 -2.61 13.89
N GLU A 24 -1.76 -3.41 14.94
CA GLU A 24 -0.72 -3.14 15.94
C GLU A 24 0.55 -3.90 15.50
N PRO A 25 1.66 -3.22 15.17
CA PRO A 25 2.90 -3.91 14.86
C PRO A 25 3.39 -4.68 16.09
N PRO A 26 4.12 -5.80 15.94
CA PRO A 26 4.66 -6.57 17.07
C PRO A 26 5.53 -5.74 18.04
N TYR A 27 6.01 -4.58 17.58
CA TYR A 27 6.70 -3.60 18.40
C TYR A 27 6.37 -2.18 17.91
N ASN A 28 5.98 -1.30 18.83
CA ASN A 28 5.82 0.13 18.59
C ASN A 28 7.07 0.87 19.10
N PRO A 29 7.84 1.54 18.23
CA PRO A 29 9.04 2.28 18.62
C PRO A 29 8.78 3.52 19.47
N ASP A 30 7.54 4.01 19.53
CA ASP A 30 7.05 5.09 20.40
C ASP A 30 6.01 4.47 21.35
N SER A 31 6.47 3.68 22.32
CA SER A 31 5.66 2.74 23.10
C SER A 31 4.64 3.42 24.00
N ASN A 32 4.90 4.67 24.40
CA ASN A 32 3.96 5.50 25.15
C ASN A 32 3.16 6.49 24.27
N ALA A 33 3.34 6.45 22.96
CA ALA A 33 2.66 7.29 21.97
C ALA A 33 2.77 8.80 22.27
N ASP A 34 3.93 9.24 22.77
CA ASP A 34 4.19 10.64 23.09
C ASP A 34 4.79 11.44 21.91
N ALA A 35 4.93 10.79 20.75
CA ALA A 35 5.52 11.28 19.51
C ALA A 35 7.04 11.54 19.58
N PHE A 36 7.71 11.09 20.64
CA PHE A 36 9.16 11.13 20.78
C PHE A 36 9.72 9.74 21.06
N ILE A 37 10.91 9.47 20.53
CA ILE A 37 11.66 8.27 20.92
C ILE A 37 12.59 8.65 22.06
N GLY A 38 12.18 8.33 23.28
CA GLY A 38 12.83 8.68 24.53
C GLY A 38 13.40 7.48 25.29
N THR A 39 13.76 7.73 26.55
CA THR A 39 14.29 6.68 27.45
C THR A 39 13.24 5.62 27.76
N HIS A 40 11.96 5.98 27.75
CA HIS A 40 10.87 5.04 28.02
C HIS A 40 10.79 3.98 26.91
N ASP A 41 10.78 4.42 25.66
CA ASP A 41 10.73 3.55 24.49
C ASP A 41 11.97 2.66 24.40
N LEU A 42 13.14 3.20 24.75
CA LEU A 42 14.38 2.42 24.82
C LEU A 42 14.30 1.32 25.88
N MET A 43 13.70 1.59 27.04
CA MET A 43 13.54 0.58 28.08
C MET A 43 12.55 -0.51 27.66
N ASP A 44 11.50 -0.15 26.94
CA ASP A 44 10.55 -1.11 26.37
C ASP A 44 11.19 -1.94 25.24
N LEU A 45 12.00 -1.33 24.37
CA LEU A 45 12.83 -2.05 23.40
C LEU A 45 13.73 -3.08 24.08
N LEU A 46 14.45 -2.67 25.13
CA LEU A 46 15.37 -3.54 25.86
C LEU A 46 14.65 -4.70 26.55
N SER A 47 13.38 -4.53 26.91
CA SER A 47 12.57 -5.59 27.52
C SER A 47 12.21 -6.70 26.51
N ALA A 48 12.09 -6.35 25.23
CA ALA A 48 11.86 -7.27 24.12
C ALA A 48 13.15 -7.61 23.34
N PHE A 49 14.28 -7.01 23.70
CA PHE A 49 15.52 -7.19 22.95
C PHE A 49 16.04 -8.63 23.08
N GLY A 50 16.12 -9.33 21.95
CA GLY A 50 16.52 -10.72 21.89
C GLY A 50 15.38 -11.74 21.97
N SER A 51 14.11 -11.31 22.13
CA SER A 51 12.97 -12.17 21.81
C SER A 51 12.84 -12.34 20.30
N ALA A 52 12.32 -13.49 19.87
CA ALA A 52 11.97 -13.68 18.46
C ALA A 52 10.91 -12.65 18.07
N PHE A 53 11.17 -11.90 17.00
CA PHE A 53 10.15 -11.09 16.35
C PHE A 53 9.23 -12.06 15.60
N GLU A 54 8.02 -12.24 16.10
CA GLU A 54 6.99 -13.09 15.46
C GLU A 54 5.97 -12.18 14.77
N PRO A 55 6.16 -11.89 13.48
CA PRO A 55 5.20 -11.11 12.73
C PRO A 55 4.02 -12.00 12.35
N GLU A 56 3.11 -12.23 13.29
CA GLU A 56 1.95 -13.10 13.05
C GLU A 56 1.09 -12.64 11.85
N ASN A 57 1.28 -11.39 11.39
CA ASN A 57 0.57 -10.78 10.27
C ASN A 57 1.44 -9.90 9.35
N ILE A 58 2.78 -9.97 9.42
CA ILE A 58 3.69 -9.20 8.56
C ILE A 58 4.57 -10.17 7.76
N TYR A 59 4.57 -10.02 6.46
CA TYR A 59 5.30 -10.87 5.55
C TYR A 59 6.25 -10.02 4.74
N VAL A 60 7.55 -10.26 4.93
CA VAL A 60 8.62 -9.46 4.32
C VAL A 60 9.34 -10.33 3.30
N SER A 61 9.64 -9.75 2.13
CA SER A 61 10.39 -10.46 1.09
C SER A 61 11.80 -10.78 1.56
N THR A 62 12.46 -11.75 0.91
CA THR A 62 13.83 -12.17 1.28
C THR A 62 14.86 -11.04 1.24
N ASP A 63 14.64 -10.04 0.38
CA ASP A 63 15.48 -8.84 0.23
C ASP A 63 14.98 -7.63 1.05
N SER A 64 13.89 -7.78 1.81
CA SER A 64 13.24 -6.71 2.60
C SER A 64 12.79 -5.48 1.78
N THR A 65 12.64 -5.62 0.46
CA THR A 65 12.17 -4.53 -0.41
C THR A 65 10.65 -4.56 -0.60
N HIS A 66 9.97 -5.61 -0.17
CA HIS A 66 8.53 -5.74 -0.25
C HIS A 66 7.96 -6.26 1.06
N MET A 67 6.77 -5.78 1.41
CA MET A 67 6.06 -6.19 2.61
C MET A 67 4.56 -6.32 2.35
N VAL A 68 3.95 -7.35 2.92
CA VAL A 68 2.50 -7.59 2.98
C VAL A 68 2.06 -7.66 4.43
N VAL A 69 0.93 -7.04 4.74
CA VAL A 69 0.31 -7.06 6.06
C VAL A 69 -1.16 -7.45 5.95
N LEU A 70 -1.64 -8.28 6.87
CA LEU A 70 -3.07 -8.54 7.02
C LEU A 70 -3.75 -7.32 7.67
N GLY A 71 -4.51 -6.57 6.88
CA GLY A 71 -5.28 -5.40 7.34
C GLY A 71 -6.65 -5.75 7.91
N GLY A 72 -7.20 -6.92 7.57
CA GLY A 72 -8.49 -7.38 8.11
C GLY A 72 -8.88 -8.77 7.63
N TYR A 73 -9.58 -9.54 8.47
CA TYR A 73 -9.92 -10.93 8.19
C TYR A 73 -11.16 -11.14 7.31
N SER A 74 -12.15 -10.25 7.44
CA SER A 74 -13.46 -10.40 6.79
C SER A 74 -14.07 -9.02 6.58
N VAL A 75 -13.61 -8.34 5.53
CA VAL A 75 -14.03 -6.98 5.19
C VAL A 75 -14.49 -6.89 3.74
N ASN A 76 -15.36 -5.93 3.44
CA ASN A 76 -15.76 -5.68 2.05
C ASN A 76 -14.66 -4.93 1.29
N LEU A 77 -14.78 -4.83 -0.04
CA LEU A 77 -13.73 -4.24 -0.88
C LEU A 77 -13.47 -2.77 -0.52
N ALA A 78 -14.51 -1.96 -0.35
CA ALA A 78 -14.38 -0.53 -0.06
C ALA A 78 -13.70 -0.30 1.30
N GLU A 79 -14.05 -1.09 2.29
CA GLU A 79 -13.40 -1.10 3.60
C GLU A 79 -11.93 -1.50 3.50
N CYS A 80 -11.59 -2.52 2.71
CA CYS A 80 -10.21 -2.92 2.49
C CYS A 80 -9.36 -1.80 1.87
N HIS A 81 -9.89 -1.10 0.86
CA HIS A 81 -9.23 0.09 0.31
C HIS A 81 -9.03 1.19 1.37
N GLY A 82 -10.03 1.41 2.22
CA GLY A 82 -9.95 2.38 3.31
C GLY A 82 -8.86 2.02 4.33
N ILE A 83 -8.78 0.75 4.72
CA ILE A 83 -7.76 0.23 5.65
C ILE A 83 -6.36 0.46 5.06
N CYS A 84 -6.11 0.01 3.83
CA CYS A 84 -4.77 0.16 3.24
C CYS A 84 -4.40 1.62 3.01
N ALA A 85 -5.35 2.47 2.56
CA ALA A 85 -5.10 3.89 2.41
C ALA A 85 -4.81 4.58 3.76
N GLY A 86 -5.45 4.14 4.84
CA GLY A 86 -5.24 4.65 6.20
C GLY A 86 -3.85 4.38 6.77
N MET A 87 -3.14 3.36 6.26
CA MET A 87 -1.76 3.05 6.66
C MET A 87 -0.72 4.00 6.03
N GLY A 88 -1.15 4.84 5.07
CA GLY A 88 -0.31 5.84 4.39
C GLY A 88 -0.17 5.59 2.89
N ASN A 89 0.30 6.60 2.16
CA ASN A 89 0.27 6.65 0.69
C ASN A 89 1.06 5.54 -0.04
N GLN A 90 1.99 4.86 0.64
CA GLN A 90 2.76 3.75 0.06
C GLN A 90 2.02 2.42 0.07
N TRP A 91 0.95 2.33 0.87
CA TRP A 91 0.19 1.11 1.02
C TRP A 91 -0.92 1.04 -0.02
N ARG A 92 -1.10 -0.16 -0.54
CA ARG A 92 -2.17 -0.49 -1.48
C ARG A 92 -2.74 -1.84 -1.13
N VAL A 93 -3.99 -2.09 -1.53
CA VAL A 93 -4.51 -3.45 -1.55
C VAL A 93 -3.57 -4.31 -2.44
N ILE A 94 -3.26 -5.51 -1.95
CA ILE A 94 -2.36 -6.46 -2.60
C ILE A 94 -2.77 -6.73 -4.06
N ASN A 95 -1.80 -6.96 -4.96
CA ASN A 95 -2.04 -7.36 -6.34
C ASN A 95 -1.54 -8.79 -6.61
N LEU A 96 -1.70 -9.28 -7.85
CA LEU A 96 -1.32 -10.66 -8.18
C LEU A 96 0.21 -10.88 -8.15
N ALA A 97 1.00 -9.86 -8.46
CA ALA A 97 2.46 -9.93 -8.39
C ALA A 97 2.95 -10.09 -6.94
N ASP A 98 2.32 -9.36 -6.01
CA ASP A 98 2.58 -9.48 -4.58
C ASP A 98 2.29 -10.90 -4.10
N PHE A 99 1.17 -11.50 -4.53
CA PHE A 99 0.85 -12.90 -4.23
C PHE A 99 1.91 -13.89 -4.71
N GLY A 100 2.50 -13.65 -5.88
CA GLY A 100 3.58 -14.48 -6.42
C GLY A 100 4.86 -14.43 -5.60
N ILE A 101 5.09 -13.36 -4.82
CA ILE A 101 6.26 -13.24 -3.92
C ILE A 101 6.04 -14.05 -2.63
N TYR A 102 4.79 -14.20 -2.18
CA TYR A 102 4.45 -14.84 -0.91
C TYR A 102 3.49 -16.01 -1.08
N GLU A 103 3.76 -16.92 -2.02
CA GLU A 103 2.90 -18.07 -2.31
C GLU A 103 2.60 -18.93 -1.06
N GLU A 104 3.51 -18.95 -0.08
CA GLU A 104 3.34 -19.63 1.22
C GLU A 104 2.24 -19.00 2.11
N LEU A 105 1.87 -17.74 1.90
CA LEU A 105 0.74 -17.09 2.57
C LEU A 105 -0.60 -17.66 2.15
N VAL A 106 -0.67 -18.00 0.87
CA VAL A 106 -1.90 -18.50 0.27
C VAL A 106 -2.12 -19.94 0.68
N ASN A 107 -1.05 -20.72 0.70
CA ASN A 107 -1.13 -22.17 0.76
C ASN A 107 -1.17 -22.75 2.18
N ASN A 108 -0.87 -21.94 3.20
CA ASN A 108 -0.93 -22.39 4.59
C ASN A 108 -2.32 -22.13 5.19
N GLU A 109 -3.01 -23.21 5.53
CA GLU A 109 -4.13 -23.21 6.48
C GLU A 109 -3.61 -23.01 7.92
N ALA A 110 -2.76 -22.02 8.16
CA ALA A 110 -2.53 -21.57 9.52
C ALA A 110 -3.86 -20.99 10.03
N ASP A 111 -4.22 -21.22 11.31
CA ASP A 111 -5.55 -20.98 11.90
C ASP A 111 -6.10 -19.54 11.74
N ASN A 112 -5.33 -18.61 11.16
CA ASN A 112 -5.62 -17.19 11.04
C ASN A 112 -5.44 -16.62 9.61
N ILE A 113 -5.51 -17.42 8.55
CA ILE A 113 -5.40 -16.91 7.16
C ILE A 113 -6.77 -16.98 6.46
N PRO A 114 -7.33 -15.83 6.00
CA PRO A 114 -8.55 -15.84 5.19
C PRO A 114 -8.43 -16.70 3.93
N SER A 115 -9.41 -17.59 3.72
CA SER A 115 -9.51 -18.49 2.54
C SER A 115 -9.64 -17.76 1.18
N SER A 116 -9.89 -16.46 1.22
CA SER A 116 -9.93 -15.60 0.04
C SER A 116 -9.50 -14.18 0.39
N ALA A 117 -8.94 -13.49 -0.59
CA ALA A 117 -8.36 -12.16 -0.41
C ALA A 117 -8.73 -11.23 -1.57
N TRP A 118 -8.99 -9.96 -1.29
CA TRP A 118 -9.18 -8.95 -2.34
C TRP A 118 -7.90 -8.71 -3.14
N LEU A 119 -8.04 -8.41 -4.44
CA LEU A 119 -6.94 -8.11 -5.34
C LEU A 119 -7.10 -6.72 -5.96
N ASN A 120 -6.05 -5.93 -6.00
CA ASN A 120 -6.01 -4.65 -6.70
C ASN A 120 -5.54 -4.83 -8.15
N GLU A 121 -6.39 -5.43 -8.97
CA GLU A 121 -6.09 -5.73 -10.38
C GLU A 121 -7.15 -5.12 -11.32
N PRO A 122 -7.25 -3.78 -11.39
CA PRO A 122 -8.28 -3.12 -12.20
C PRO A 122 -8.14 -3.44 -13.70
N ASN A 123 -6.92 -3.75 -14.17
CA ASN A 123 -6.67 -4.10 -15.56
C ASN A 123 -7.27 -5.46 -15.96
N LEU A 124 -7.49 -6.38 -15.01
CA LEU A 124 -8.14 -7.66 -15.29
C LEU A 124 -9.64 -7.52 -15.59
N LEU A 125 -10.24 -6.39 -15.23
CA LEU A 125 -11.61 -6.05 -15.63
C LEU A 125 -11.70 -5.83 -17.16
N SER A 126 -10.58 -5.48 -17.82
CA SER A 126 -10.56 -5.23 -19.27
C SER A 126 -10.45 -6.51 -20.12
N ILE A 127 -9.95 -7.62 -19.56
CA ILE A 127 -9.66 -8.88 -20.31
C ILE A 127 -10.86 -9.85 -20.31
N GLY A 128 -12.01 -9.39 -19.84
CA GLY A 128 -13.28 -10.02 -20.16
C GLY A 128 -14.05 -10.33 -18.91
N LEU A 129 -14.97 -9.43 -18.56
CA LEU A 129 -16.21 -9.83 -17.95
C LEU A 129 -17.26 -8.72 -18.07
N GLU A 130 -17.95 -8.67 -19.22
CA GLU A 130 -19.40 -8.43 -19.21
C GLU A 130 -20.08 -9.60 -18.48
N VAL A 131 -19.71 -9.91 -17.23
CA VAL A 131 -20.62 -10.63 -16.34
C VAL A 131 -21.45 -9.54 -15.71
N ALA A 132 -22.43 -9.10 -16.50
CA ALA A 132 -23.75 -8.92 -15.96
C ALA A 132 -24.07 -10.23 -15.23
N LEU A 133 -23.86 -10.25 -13.91
CA LEU A 133 -24.54 -11.24 -13.10
C LEU A 133 -26.00 -11.06 -13.47
N ASN A 134 -26.59 -12.11 -14.06
CA ASN A 134 -28.03 -12.25 -14.19
C ASN A 134 -28.61 -12.28 -12.77
N SER A 135 -28.65 -11.12 -12.13
CA SER A 135 -29.49 -10.91 -10.98
C SER A 135 -30.90 -10.86 -11.56
N ASN A 136 -31.75 -11.79 -11.14
CA ASN A 136 -33.18 -11.75 -11.47
C ASN A 136 -33.87 -10.47 -10.94
N SER A 137 -33.12 -9.54 -10.34
CA SER A 137 -33.55 -8.28 -9.74
C SER A 137 -33.25 -7.04 -10.58
N GLY A 138 -32.62 -7.16 -11.76
CA GLY A 138 -32.38 -6.02 -12.66
C GLY A 138 -31.35 -5.00 -12.15
N ASN A 139 -30.62 -5.31 -11.07
CA ASN A 139 -29.58 -4.45 -10.52
C ASN A 139 -28.22 -4.86 -11.08
N THR A 140 -27.49 -3.88 -11.64
CA THR A 140 -26.06 -4.02 -11.98
C THR A 140 -25.26 -4.15 -10.69
N GLN A 141 -24.59 -5.28 -10.50
CA GLN A 141 -23.67 -5.47 -9.39
C GLN A 141 -22.24 -5.29 -9.89
N GLU A 142 -21.47 -4.48 -9.16
CA GLU A 142 -20.03 -4.36 -9.40
C GLU A 142 -19.34 -5.64 -8.93
N ILE A 143 -18.43 -6.14 -9.77
CA ILE A 143 -17.61 -7.32 -9.49
C ILE A 143 -16.14 -6.93 -9.47
N TRP A 144 -15.37 -7.64 -8.66
CA TRP A 144 -13.95 -7.36 -8.48
C TRP A 144 -13.12 -8.63 -8.39
N PRO A 145 -11.87 -8.63 -8.89
CA PRO A 145 -10.99 -9.77 -8.75
C PRO A 145 -10.66 -10.04 -7.29
N TYR A 146 -10.58 -11.32 -6.95
CA TYR A 146 -10.14 -11.81 -5.66
C TYR A 146 -9.38 -13.11 -5.84
N TRP A 147 -8.48 -13.40 -4.91
CA TRP A 147 -7.78 -14.67 -4.84
C TRP A 147 -8.54 -15.64 -3.93
N ASN A 148 -8.60 -16.90 -4.32
CA ASN A 148 -9.11 -17.99 -3.51
C ASN A 148 -8.06 -19.10 -3.43
N HIS A 149 -7.77 -19.60 -2.23
CA HIS A 149 -6.75 -20.64 -2.06
C HIS A 149 -7.05 -21.92 -2.85
N GLN A 150 -8.31 -22.37 -2.88
CA GLN A 150 -8.70 -23.61 -3.55
C GLN A 150 -8.79 -23.47 -5.09
N TYR A 151 -9.17 -22.29 -5.58
CA TYR A 151 -9.55 -22.10 -6.99
C TYR A 151 -8.76 -21.03 -7.74
N GLY A 152 -7.78 -20.39 -7.10
CA GLY A 152 -6.98 -19.30 -7.66
C GLY A 152 -7.78 -18.01 -7.88
N LEU A 153 -7.45 -17.29 -8.96
CA LEU A 153 -8.08 -16.03 -9.34
C LEU A 153 -9.58 -16.20 -9.69
N LYS A 154 -10.43 -15.36 -9.09
CA LYS A 154 -11.88 -15.33 -9.28
C LYS A 154 -12.41 -13.90 -9.32
N PHE A 155 -13.69 -13.75 -9.69
CA PHE A 155 -14.42 -12.48 -9.64
C PHE A 155 -15.67 -12.63 -8.77
N GLY A 156 -15.93 -11.64 -7.92
CA GLY A 156 -17.04 -11.68 -6.97
C GLY A 156 -17.61 -10.30 -6.69
N ILE A 157 -18.82 -10.25 -6.13
CA ILE A 157 -19.53 -9.02 -5.81
C ILE A 157 -18.78 -8.25 -4.71
N THR A 158 -18.65 -6.93 -4.84
CA THR A 158 -17.83 -6.08 -3.94
C THR A 158 -18.34 -5.98 -2.50
N THR A 159 -19.61 -6.33 -2.25
CA THR A 159 -20.27 -6.23 -0.93
C THR A 159 -20.09 -7.45 -0.04
N ILE A 160 -19.56 -8.56 -0.57
CA ILE A 160 -19.23 -9.73 0.26
C ILE A 160 -17.95 -9.47 1.06
N THR A 161 -17.67 -10.26 2.09
CA THR A 161 -16.46 -10.09 2.89
C THR A 161 -15.38 -11.08 2.48
N ARG A 162 -14.13 -10.62 2.50
CA ARG A 162 -12.90 -11.41 2.24
C ARG A 162 -11.76 -10.90 3.12
N GLY A 163 -10.64 -11.60 3.11
CA GLY A 163 -9.39 -11.11 3.69
C GLY A 163 -8.91 -9.85 2.96
N CYS A 164 -8.36 -8.92 3.74
CA CYS A 164 -7.75 -7.71 3.24
C CYS A 164 -6.27 -7.72 3.55
N TYR A 165 -5.46 -7.67 2.50
CA TYR A 165 -4.02 -7.60 2.60
C TYR A 165 -3.56 -6.30 2.00
N CYS A 166 -2.73 -5.58 2.75
CA CYS A 166 -2.12 -4.34 2.33
C CYS A 166 -0.65 -4.62 2.03
N ALA A 167 -0.22 -4.22 0.84
CA ALA A 167 1.14 -4.42 0.38
C ALA A 167 1.82 -3.06 0.19
N THR A 168 3.11 -3.01 0.49
CA THR A 168 3.99 -1.88 0.21
C THR A 168 5.31 -2.40 -0.33
N GLN A 169 5.99 -1.58 -1.12
CA GLN A 169 7.31 -1.87 -1.64
C GLN A 169 8.23 -0.67 -1.37
N GLU A 170 9.53 -0.93 -1.23
CA GLU A 170 10.56 0.09 -1.15
C GLU A 170 10.42 0.99 -2.39
N ARG A 171 10.37 2.31 -2.16
CA ARG A 171 10.40 3.25 -3.27
C ARG A 171 11.72 3.12 -4.01
N PRO A 172 11.74 3.22 -5.35
CA PRO A 172 12.99 3.26 -6.09
C PRO A 172 13.89 4.33 -5.49
N LYS A 173 15.11 3.98 -5.05
CA LYS A 173 16.02 4.96 -4.41
C LYS A 173 16.28 6.16 -5.33
N VAL A 174 16.17 5.94 -6.64
CA VAL A 174 16.35 6.95 -7.67
C VAL A 174 15.13 6.98 -8.60
N GLU A 175 14.55 8.15 -8.80
CA GLU A 175 13.54 8.40 -9.83
C GLU A 175 14.23 8.88 -11.11
N TYR A 176 13.68 8.49 -12.26
CA TYR A 176 14.13 8.97 -13.57
C TYR A 176 13.01 9.72 -14.28
N SER A 177 13.39 10.76 -15.01
CA SER A 177 12.48 11.49 -15.88
C SER A 177 13.25 12.09 -17.04
N TYR A 178 12.55 12.65 -18.01
CA TYR A 178 13.20 13.28 -19.16
C TYR A 178 12.40 14.46 -19.69
N CYS A 179 13.10 15.39 -20.33
CA CYS A 179 12.52 16.46 -21.13
C CYS A 179 12.76 16.15 -22.61
N LYS A 180 11.75 16.30 -23.45
CA LYS A 180 11.82 16.03 -24.90
C LYS A 180 11.11 17.12 -25.68
N GLY A 181 11.75 17.66 -26.72
CA GLY A 181 11.15 18.65 -27.60
C GLY A 181 12.17 19.35 -28.50
N THR A 182 11.72 20.34 -29.27
CA THR A 182 12.61 21.21 -30.06
C THR A 182 13.30 22.26 -29.19
N ASN A 183 12.68 22.62 -28.06
CA ASN A 183 13.26 23.40 -26.98
C ASN A 183 12.87 22.73 -25.66
N ILE A 184 13.86 22.33 -24.87
CA ILE A 184 13.65 21.64 -23.59
C ILE A 184 13.91 22.52 -22.37
N GLN A 185 14.29 23.80 -22.57
CA GLN A 185 14.79 24.67 -21.50
C GLN A 185 13.78 24.85 -20.36
N SER A 186 12.52 25.17 -20.68
CA SER A 186 11.47 25.36 -19.66
C SER A 186 11.19 24.11 -18.83
N CYS A 187 11.20 22.94 -19.47
CA CYS A 187 11.06 21.65 -18.78
C CYS A 187 12.28 21.36 -17.91
N ALA A 188 13.49 21.61 -18.43
CA ALA A 188 14.74 21.38 -17.71
C ALA A 188 14.85 22.28 -16.47
N ASP A 189 14.53 23.57 -16.60
CA ASP A 189 14.56 24.54 -15.50
C ASP A 189 13.56 24.17 -14.40
N SER A 190 12.34 23.77 -14.78
CA SER A 190 11.35 23.26 -13.81
C SER A 190 11.87 22.03 -13.07
N LYS A 191 12.47 21.08 -13.79
CA LYS A 191 13.02 19.87 -13.18
C LYS A 191 14.18 20.17 -12.22
N VAL A 192 15.10 21.06 -12.59
CA VAL A 192 16.19 21.47 -11.69
C VAL A 192 15.65 22.17 -10.45
N ALA A 193 14.62 23.01 -10.59
CA ALA A 193 13.94 23.65 -9.47
C ALA A 193 13.26 22.62 -8.53
N ASP A 194 12.73 21.54 -9.10
CA ASP A 194 12.12 20.41 -8.38
C ASP A 194 13.14 19.38 -7.84
N GLY A 195 14.44 19.73 -7.82
CA GLY A 195 15.50 18.90 -7.24
C GLY A 195 16.03 17.79 -8.15
N TRP A 196 15.75 17.83 -9.46
CA TRP A 196 16.27 16.84 -10.41
C TRP A 196 17.65 17.21 -10.95
N TYR A 197 18.53 16.21 -11.05
CA TYR A 197 19.87 16.32 -11.60
C TYR A 197 19.91 15.85 -13.06
N PRO A 198 20.57 16.59 -13.98
CA PRO A 198 20.76 16.15 -15.35
C PRO A 198 21.56 14.84 -15.41
N LEU A 199 21.04 13.86 -16.13
CA LEU A 199 21.72 12.59 -16.38
C LEU A 199 22.49 12.67 -17.71
N GLY A 200 23.78 12.99 -17.62
CA GLY A 200 24.65 13.13 -18.79
C GLY A 200 24.29 14.34 -19.67
N GLY A 201 24.81 14.34 -20.90
CA GLY A 201 24.55 15.40 -21.88
C GLY A 201 23.24 15.20 -22.65
N THR A 202 22.78 16.27 -23.31
CA THR A 202 21.61 16.21 -24.19
C THR A 202 21.86 15.29 -25.38
N SER A 203 20.88 14.46 -25.69
CA SER A 203 20.85 13.64 -26.90
C SER A 203 19.89 14.26 -27.92
N GLY A 204 20.17 14.12 -29.21
CA GLY A 204 19.27 14.61 -30.25
C GLY A 204 19.47 13.90 -31.56
N ASN A 205 18.40 13.82 -32.35
CA ASN A 205 18.47 13.35 -33.73
C ASN A 205 18.51 14.56 -34.67
N HIS A 206 19.59 14.68 -35.43
CA HIS A 206 19.72 15.68 -36.47
C HIS A 206 19.23 15.08 -37.80
N SER A 207 18.03 15.47 -38.23
CA SER A 207 17.51 15.12 -39.56
C SER A 207 17.39 16.39 -40.38
N HIS A 208 17.99 16.41 -41.57
CA HIS A 208 17.90 17.55 -42.49
C HIS A 208 16.47 17.88 -42.96
N VAL A 209 15.47 17.06 -42.61
CA VAL A 209 14.09 17.12 -43.13
C VAL A 209 13.04 17.34 -42.02
N LEU A 210 13.38 17.17 -40.74
CA LEU A 210 12.45 17.30 -39.60
C LEU A 210 13.09 18.12 -38.47
N ASN A 211 12.29 18.92 -37.76
CA ASN A 211 12.75 19.71 -36.60
C ASN A 211 13.57 18.85 -35.62
N GLU A 212 14.74 19.35 -35.22
CA GLU A 212 15.61 18.71 -34.25
C GLU A 212 14.83 18.38 -32.97
N THR A 213 14.85 17.10 -32.58
CA THR A 213 14.28 16.68 -31.31
C THR A 213 15.42 16.46 -30.33
N ILE A 214 15.43 17.25 -29.27
CA ILE A 214 16.39 17.21 -28.17
C ILE A 214 15.75 16.46 -27.00
N VAL A 215 16.52 15.60 -26.34
CA VAL A 215 16.13 14.85 -25.15
C VAL A 215 17.22 14.99 -24.08
N GLN A 216 16.82 15.35 -22.87
CA GLN A 216 17.67 15.35 -21.67
C GLN A 216 17.06 14.41 -20.64
N GLY A 217 17.83 13.42 -20.19
CA GLY A 217 17.49 12.59 -19.04
C GLY A 217 17.78 13.31 -17.72
N PHE A 218 17.01 12.99 -16.69
CA PHE A 218 17.16 13.51 -15.34
C PHE A 218 16.99 12.38 -14.32
N TRP A 219 17.63 12.53 -13.16
CA TRP A 219 17.47 11.65 -12.01
C TRP A 219 17.39 12.44 -10.72
N ARG A 220 16.74 11.90 -9.68
CA ARG A 220 16.81 12.42 -8.31
C ARG A 220 16.63 11.29 -7.31
N TRP A 221 17.00 11.53 -6.05
CA TRP A 221 16.62 10.64 -4.96
C TRP A 221 15.10 10.68 -4.80
N ALA A 222 14.46 9.52 -4.65
CA ALA A 222 13.04 9.49 -4.30
C ALA A 222 12.88 9.94 -2.85
N GLU A 223 11.93 10.86 -2.63
CA GLU A 223 11.46 11.28 -1.31
C GLU A 223 10.28 10.42 -0.84
#